data_AF-A0A101E8G8-F1
#
_entry.id   AF-A0A101E8G8-F1
#
_cell.length_a   1.000
_cell.length_b   1.000
_cell.length_c   1.000
_cell.angle_alpha   90.00
_cell.angle_beta   90.00
_cell.angle_gamma   90.00
#
_symmetry.space_group_name_H-M   'P 1'
#
loop_
_entity.id
_entity.type
_entity.pdbx_description
1 polymer ?
#
loop_
_entity_poly.entity_id
_entity_poly.type
_entity_poly.pdbx_seq_one_letter_code
_entity_poly.pdbx_strand_id
1 'polypeptide(L)'
;MGCEKKEICPTEFELKIYNEVLEQFLLSTKENAHIYKSFENARIPQLREQLAEKIKNIEEGIIYSIAEKYNLSFDKVAQIYLKVDFFKNT
;
A
#
# COMPACT_ATOMS: atom_id res chain seq x y z
N MET A 1 -10.67 -12.72 -35.33
CA MET A 1 -10.18 -11.45 -34.76
C MET A 1 -9.53 -11.80 -33.43
N GLY A 2 -8.21 -11.64 -33.35
CA GLY A 2 -7.40 -12.11 -32.23
C GLY A 2 -7.64 -11.27 -30.98
N CYS A 3 -7.93 -11.92 -29.86
CA CYS A 3 -7.79 -11.31 -28.55
C CYS A 3 -6.29 -11.26 -28.23
N GLU A 4 -5.65 -10.13 -28.49
CA GLU A 4 -4.33 -9.81 -27.95
C GLU A 4 -4.46 -9.55 -26.44
N LYS A 5 -4.60 -10.61 -25.63
CA LYS A 5 -4.32 -10.55 -24.18
C LYS A 5 -2.83 -10.81 -23.97
N LYS A 6 -1.98 -9.93 -24.50
CA LYS A 6 -0.64 -9.73 -23.92
C LYS A 6 -0.82 -8.60 -22.89
N GLU A 7 -0.10 -8.66 -21.77
CA GLU A 7 0.00 -7.58 -20.75
C GLU A 7 -1.06 -7.52 -19.62
N ILE A 8 -1.10 -8.46 -18.67
CA ILE A 8 -1.51 -8.10 -17.28
C ILE A 8 -0.79 -8.91 -16.19
N CYS A 9 0.21 -9.74 -16.52
CA CYS A 9 0.96 -10.43 -15.46
C CYS A 9 1.94 -9.43 -14.81
N PRO A 10 1.97 -9.31 -13.48
CA PRO A 10 3.03 -8.59 -12.78
C PRO A 10 4.42 -9.10 -13.17
N THR A 11 5.35 -8.19 -13.41
CA THR A 11 6.76 -8.57 -13.58
C THR A 11 7.36 -9.03 -12.23
N GLU A 12 8.47 -9.77 -12.26
CA GLU A 12 9.19 -10.16 -11.04
C GLU A 12 9.60 -8.94 -10.19
N PHE A 13 9.97 -7.83 -10.86
CA PHE A 13 10.30 -6.58 -10.19
C PHE A 13 9.08 -5.94 -9.51
N GLU A 14 7.92 -5.91 -10.19
CA GLU A 14 6.66 -5.42 -9.61
C GLU A 14 6.21 -6.29 -8.43
N LEU A 15 6.36 -7.62 -8.52
CA LEU A 15 6.07 -8.54 -7.42
C LEU A 15 7.00 -8.31 -6.22
N LYS A 16 8.28 -8.03 -6.48
CA LYS A 16 9.23 -7.70 -5.42
C LYS A 16 8.83 -6.42 -4.68
N ILE A 17 8.51 -5.35 -5.41
CA ILE A 17 8.04 -4.09 -4.82
C ILE A 17 6.75 -4.33 -4.02
N TYR A 18 5.78 -5.03 -4.59
CA TYR A 18 4.52 -5.35 -3.91
C TYR A 18 4.73 -6.11 -2.58
N ASN A 19 5.56 -7.16 -2.61
CA ASN A 19 5.84 -7.95 -1.40
C ASN A 19 6.56 -7.10 -0.34
N GLU A 20 7.46 -6.21 -0.75
CA GLU A 20 8.14 -5.31 0.19
C GLU A 20 7.17 -4.27 0.80
N VAL A 21 6.28 -3.68 0.00
CA VAL A 21 5.21 -2.79 0.50
C VAL A 21 4.35 -3.54 1.53
N LEU A 22 3.91 -4.76 1.21
CA LEU A 22 3.11 -5.58 2.12
C LEU A 22 3.84 -5.90 3.44
N GLU A 23 5.12 -6.27 3.37
CA GLU A 23 5.91 -6.57 4.56
C GLU A 23 6.03 -5.33 5.46
N GLN A 24 6.31 -4.17 4.87
CA GLN A 24 6.39 -2.90 5.60
C GLN A 24 5.04 -2.48 6.18
N PHE A 25 3.94 -2.65 5.45
CA PHE A 25 2.59 -2.43 5.99
C PHE A 25 2.28 -3.35 7.17
N LEU A 26 2.62 -4.64 7.08
CA LEU A 26 2.41 -5.59 8.17
C LEU A 26 3.25 -5.25 9.40
N LEU A 27 4.50 -4.84 9.22
CA LEU A 27 5.37 -4.40 10.31
C LEU A 27 4.82 -3.13 10.96
N SER A 28 4.52 -2.12 10.15
CA SER A 28 4.01 -0.84 10.62
C SER A 28 2.65 -0.98 11.32
N THR A 29 1.76 -1.84 10.82
CA THR A 29 0.48 -2.13 11.48
C THR A 29 0.70 -2.73 12.87
N LYS A 30 1.71 -3.59 13.06
CA LYS A 30 2.05 -4.16 14.37
C LYS A 30 2.63 -3.10 15.31
N GLU A 31 3.57 -2.29 14.83
CA GLU A 31 4.20 -1.22 15.62
C GLU A 31 3.18 -0.14 16.03
N ASN A 32 2.26 0.19 15.12
CA ASN A 32 1.23 1.20 15.28
C ASN A 32 -0.14 0.62 15.64
N ALA A 33 -0.20 -0.63 16.13
CA ALA A 33 -1.46 -1.35 16.37
C ALA A 33 -2.45 -0.56 17.25
N HIS A 34 -1.93 0.24 18.18
CA HIS A 34 -2.73 1.12 19.03
C HIS A 34 -3.49 2.21 18.24
N ILE A 35 -2.91 2.76 17.17
CA ILE A 35 -3.54 3.77 16.29
C ILE A 35 -4.65 3.11 15.46
N TYR A 36 -4.34 1.99 14.80
CA TYR A 36 -5.31 1.25 13.99
C TYR A 36 -6.51 0.78 14.82
N LYS A 37 -6.25 0.19 16.00
CA LYS A 37 -7.31 -0.21 16.93
C LYS A 37 -8.11 0.99 17.45
N SER A 38 -7.47 2.12 17.69
CA SER A 38 -8.17 3.34 18.12
C SER A 38 -9.08 3.87 17.01
N PHE A 39 -8.64 3.81 15.74
CA PHE A 39 -9.43 4.21 14.58
C PHE A 39 -10.69 3.37 14.43
N GLU A 40 -10.58 2.04 14.55
CA GLU A 40 -11.71 1.12 14.48
C GLU A 40 -12.77 1.41 15.57
N ASN A 41 -12.32 1.74 16.78
CA ASN A 41 -13.19 2.01 17.93
C ASN A 41 -13.70 3.46 17.99
N ALA A 42 -13.12 4.39 17.23
CA ALA A 42 -13.50 5.80 17.24
C ALA A 42 -14.92 6.00 16.70
N ARG A 43 -15.82 6.46 17.58
CA ARG A 43 -17.21 6.84 17.26
C ARG A 43 -17.38 8.33 17.01
N ILE A 44 -16.44 9.15 17.48
CA ILE A 44 -16.45 10.61 17.28
C ILE A 44 -15.85 10.90 15.90
N PRO A 45 -16.58 11.55 14.98
CA PRO A 45 -16.09 11.79 13.62
C PRO A 45 -14.74 12.51 13.55
N GLN A 46 -14.57 13.58 14.34
CA GLN A 46 -13.33 14.37 14.36
C GLN A 46 -12.11 13.54 14.81
N LEU A 47 -12.27 12.71 15.85
CA LEU A 47 -11.21 11.83 16.31
C LEU A 47 -10.87 10.76 15.26
N ARG A 48 -11.91 10.22 14.60
CA ARG A 48 -11.74 9.23 13.54
C ARG A 48 -10.98 9.82 12.35
N GLU A 49 -11.26 11.06 11.96
CA GLU A 49 -10.55 11.78 10.90
C GLU A 49 -9.07 11.99 11.26
N GLN A 50 -8.77 12.46 12.48
CA GLN A 50 -7.39 12.62 12.95
C GLN A 50 -6.60 11.29 12.95
N LEU A 51 -7.26 10.19 13.30
CA LEU A 51 -6.65 8.86 13.27
C LEU A 51 -6.47 8.35 11.83
N ALA A 52 -7.43 8.62 10.93
CA ALA A 52 -7.29 8.31 9.51
C ALA A 52 -6.09 9.04 8.88
N GLU A 53 -5.91 10.33 9.20
CA GLU A 53 -4.78 11.11 8.71
C GLU A 53 -3.44 10.55 9.21
N LYS A 54 -3.37 10.13 10.49
CA LYS A 54 -2.18 9.47 11.02
C LYS A 54 -1.86 8.16 10.29
N ILE A 55 -2.87 7.31 10.08
CA ILE A 55 -2.71 6.05 9.33
C ILE A 55 -2.25 6.34 7.91
N LYS A 56 -2.89 7.29 7.23
CA LYS A 56 -2.49 7.72 5.89
C LYS A 56 -1.03 8.17 5.83
N ASN A 57 -0.59 9.03 6.75
CA ASN A 57 0.79 9.52 6.76
C ASN A 57 1.81 8.38 6.98
N ILE A 58 1.46 7.39 7.80
CA ILE A 58 2.29 6.19 8.02
C ILE A 58 2.39 5.38 6.72
N GLU A 59 1.26 5.10 6.08
CA GLU A 59 1.19 4.30 4.86
C GLU A 59 1.88 5.01 3.68
N GLU A 60 1.64 6.31 3.50
CA GLU A 60 2.32 7.12 2.51
C GLU A 60 3.84 7.15 2.76
N GLY A 61 4.27 7.27 4.03
CA GLY A 61 5.69 7.22 4.39
C GLY A 61 6.39 5.92 3.96
N ILE A 62 5.68 4.79 4.01
CA ILE A 62 6.18 3.50 3.54
C ILE A 62 6.32 3.50 2.02
N ILE A 63 5.30 3.99 1.30
CA ILE A 63 5.35 4.09 -0.16
C ILE A 63 6.48 5.02 -0.60
N TYR A 64 6.66 6.17 0.05
CA TYR A 64 7.78 7.09 -0.21
C TYR A 64 9.13 6.43 0.02
N SER A 65 9.32 5.73 1.15
CA SER A 65 10.59 5.06 1.46
C SER A 65 10.95 4.01 0.41
N ILE A 66 9.96 3.25 -0.07
CA ILE A 66 10.15 2.25 -1.12
C ILE A 66 10.41 2.93 -2.47
N ALA A 67 9.71 4.03 -2.77
CA ALA A 67 9.93 4.81 -3.98
C ALA A 67 11.38 5.33 -4.04
N GLU A 68 11.90 5.90 -2.94
CA GLU A 68 13.30 6.32 -2.85
C GLU A 68 14.27 5.15 -3.01
N LYS A 69 14.04 4.02 -2.31
CA LYS A 69 14.90 2.82 -2.38
C LYS A 69 15.08 2.30 -3.81
N TYR A 70 14.03 2.36 -4.62
CA TYR A 70 14.02 1.84 -5.98
C TYR A 70 14.18 2.93 -7.06
N ASN A 71 14.41 4.18 -6.66
CA ASN A 71 14.47 5.34 -7.56
C ASN A 71 13.23 5.43 -8.48
N LEU A 72 12.05 5.23 -7.89
CA LEU A 72 10.75 5.33 -8.53
C LEU A 72 9.98 6.54 -7.99
N SER A 73 8.94 6.96 -8.71
CA SER A 73 7.98 7.92 -8.14
C SER A 73 7.01 7.24 -7.17
N PHE A 74 6.46 8.03 -6.25
CA PHE A 74 5.39 7.59 -5.35
C PHE A 74 4.24 6.94 -6.14
N ASP A 75 3.74 7.64 -7.18
CA ASP A 75 2.65 7.13 -8.02
C ASP A 75 2.98 5.79 -8.66
N LYS A 76 4.24 5.57 -9.06
CA LYS A 76 4.64 4.31 -9.68
C LYS A 76 4.58 3.17 -8.69
N VAL A 77 5.04 3.36 -7.45
CA VAL A 77 4.95 2.33 -6.40
C VAL A 77 3.48 2.06 -6.05
N ALA A 78 2.66 3.11 -5.90
CA ALA A 78 1.23 2.95 -5.64
C ALA A 78 0.50 2.21 -6.77
N GLN A 79 0.80 2.52 -8.03
CA GLN A 79 0.26 1.81 -9.20
C GLN A 79 0.69 0.34 -9.21
N ILE A 80 1.95 0.04 -8.90
CA ILE A 80 2.43 -1.34 -8.80
C ILE A 80 1.66 -2.07 -7.70
N TYR A 81 1.49 -1.46 -6.54
CA TYR A 81 0.74 -2.05 -5.43
C TYR A 81 -0.69 -2.41 -5.87
N LEU A 82 -1.44 -1.44 -6.41
CA LEU A 82 -2.83 -1.64 -6.84
C LEU A 82 -2.95 -2.66 -7.98
N LYS A 83 -2.03 -2.63 -8.96
CA LYS A 83 -2.01 -3.58 -10.08
C LYS A 83 -1.83 -5.01 -9.61
N VAL A 84 -0.83 -5.23 -8.74
CA VAL A 84 -0.52 -6.58 -8.24
C VAL A 84 -1.59 -7.07 -7.27
N ASP A 85 -2.10 -6.20 -6.41
CA ASP A 85 -3.21 -6.53 -5.50
C ASP A 85 -4.45 -6.98 -6.28
N PHE A 86 -4.85 -6.19 -7.29
CA PHE A 86 -5.94 -6.56 -8.19
C PHE A 86 -5.68 -7.91 -8.83
N PHE A 87 -4.50 -8.13 -9.41
CA PHE A 87 -4.16 -9.40 -10.05
C PHE A 87 -4.20 -10.61 -9.10
N LYS A 88 -3.83 -10.44 -7.82
CA LYS A 88 -3.84 -11.53 -6.82
C LYS A 88 -5.24 -11.81 -6.25
N ASN A 89 -6.13 -10.82 -6.25
CA ASN A 89 -7.47 -10.92 -5.69
C ASN A 89 -8.57 -11.14 -6.74
N THR A 90 -8.23 -11.25 -8.04
CA THR A 90 -9.14 -11.62 -9.14
C THR A 90 -8.83 -13.02 -9.66
#